data_AF-A0A3C1RL19-F1
#
_entry.id   AF-A0A3C1RL19-F1
#
_cell.length_a   1.000
_cell.length_b   1.000
_cell.length_c   1.000
_cell.angle_alpha   90.00
_cell.angle_beta   90.00
_cell.angle_gamma   90.00
#
_symmetry.space_group_name_H-M   'P 1'
#
loop_
_entity.id
_entity.type
_entity.pdbx_description
1 polymer ?
#
loop_
_entity_poly.entity_id
_entity_poly.type
_entity_poly.pdbx_seq_one_letter_code
_entity_poly.pdbx_strand_id
1 'polypeptide(L)'
;MSFLRKGLIFFLTCLACFTVTITHHFYLSPVSATETTIIAQAPTVNLSQLPPEARNTLKLIDQGGPFPYLEKDGSTFFNREKLLPNKPNGYYREYTIPTPGVSHRGARRFV
;
A
#
# COMPACT_ATOMS: atom_id res chain seq x y z
N MET A 1 5.71 60.57 18.94
CA MET A 1 5.46 59.59 17.85
C MET A 1 6.25 58.28 18.05
N SER A 2 5.96 57.50 19.10
CA SER A 2 6.69 56.23 19.37
C SER A 2 5.79 54.99 19.55
N PHE A 3 4.48 55.13 19.35
CA PHE A 3 3.51 54.04 19.51
C PHE A 3 3.19 53.31 18.19
N LEU A 4 3.36 53.95 17.04
CA LEU A 4 3.04 53.35 15.73
C LEU A 4 4.13 52.40 15.19
N ARG A 5 5.37 52.51 15.67
CA ARG A 5 6.50 51.66 15.25
C ARG A 5 6.60 50.33 16.03
N LYS A 6 5.98 50.25 17.21
CA LYS A 6 6.07 49.05 18.09
C LYS A 6 5.05 47.97 17.70
N GLY A 7 3.90 48.36 17.14
CA GLY A 7 2.88 47.42 16.66
C GLY A 7 3.26 46.70 15.36
N LEU A 8 3.98 47.35 14.45
CA LEU A 8 4.36 46.77 13.16
C LEU A 8 5.46 45.69 13.30
N ILE A 9 6.33 45.81 14.30
CA ILE A 9 7.38 44.82 14.60
C ILE A 9 6.78 43.57 15.28
N PHE A 10 5.73 43.73 16.07
CA PHE A 10 4.99 42.60 16.66
C PHE A 10 4.18 41.81 15.62
N PHE A 11 3.76 42.46 14.53
CA PHE A 11 2.98 41.80 13.49
C PHE A 11 3.84 40.99 12.50
N LEU A 12 5.06 41.46 12.16
CA LEU A 12 5.96 40.73 11.25
C LEU A 12 6.66 39.53 11.89
N THR A 13 6.81 39.49 13.21
CA THR A 13 7.41 38.34 13.92
C THR A 13 6.46 37.14 14.00
N CYS A 14 5.14 37.38 13.87
CA CYS A 14 4.13 36.32 13.88
C CYS A 14 4.05 35.55 12.55
N LEU A 15 4.36 36.20 11.42
CA LEU A 15 4.30 35.55 10.10
C LEU A 15 5.52 34.67 9.78
N ALA A 16 6.68 34.96 10.38
CA ALA A 16 7.91 34.18 10.15
C ALA A 16 8.02 32.92 11.05
N CYS A 17 7.29 32.85 12.17
CA CYS A 17 7.24 31.65 13.00
C CYS A 17 6.23 30.60 12.48
N PHE A 18 5.26 31.01 11.66
CA PHE A 18 4.25 30.11 11.09
C PHE A 18 4.78 29.27 9.91
N THR A 19 5.91 29.66 9.31
CA THR A 19 6.49 28.95 8.16
C THR A 19 7.61 27.98 8.52
N VAL A 20 8.21 28.09 9.70
CA VAL A 20 9.28 27.17 10.17
C VAL A 20 8.71 25.90 10.82
N THR A 21 7.45 25.91 11.25
CA THR A 21 6.77 24.72 11.81
C THR A 21 6.22 23.77 10.74
N ILE A 22 6.07 24.20 9.49
CA ILE A 22 5.48 23.38 8.43
C ILE A 22 6.52 22.42 7.80
N THR A 23 7.81 22.75 7.85
CA THR A 23 8.88 21.96 7.22
C THR A 23 9.48 20.86 8.09
N HIS A 24 9.21 20.83 9.41
CA HIS A 24 9.74 19.78 10.30
C HIS A 24 8.72 18.71 10.70
N HIS A 25 7.47 18.80 10.22
CA HIS A 25 6.54 17.68 10.27
C HIS A 25 6.88 16.66 9.16
N PHE A 26 8.18 16.35 9.04
CA PHE A 26 8.66 15.12 8.43
C PHE A 26 7.90 13.99 9.11
N TYR A 27 7.00 13.41 8.32
CA TYR A 27 6.16 12.26 8.63
C TYR A 27 7.05 11.08 9.04
N LEU A 28 7.42 11.01 10.31
CA LEU A 28 7.72 9.72 10.94
C LEU A 28 6.37 9.07 11.21
N SER A 29 5.77 8.53 10.16
CA SER A 29 4.67 7.58 10.31
C SER A 29 5.20 6.43 11.16
N PRO A 30 4.64 6.16 12.36
CA PRO A 30 5.03 4.98 13.10
C PRO A 30 4.69 3.76 12.23
N VAL A 31 5.71 2.99 11.85
CA VAL A 31 5.47 1.66 11.27
C VAL A 31 4.65 0.89 12.30
N SER A 32 3.41 0.59 11.95
CA SER A 32 2.45 0.01 12.87
C SER A 32 2.95 -1.38 13.23
N ALA A 33 3.38 -1.59 14.49
CA ALA A 33 3.92 -2.86 14.98
C ALA A 33 2.93 -4.05 14.86
N THR A 34 1.67 -3.77 14.53
CA THR A 34 0.64 -4.77 14.19
C THR A 34 0.86 -5.42 12.83
N GLU A 35 1.55 -4.76 11.89
CA GLU A 35 1.84 -5.30 10.55
C GLU A 35 2.78 -6.51 10.61
N THR A 36 3.84 -6.42 11.41
CA THR A 36 4.79 -7.53 11.60
C THR A 36 4.14 -8.73 12.28
N THR A 37 3.19 -8.48 13.20
CA THR A 37 2.53 -9.55 13.98
C THR A 37 1.57 -10.38 13.11
N ILE A 38 0.76 -9.75 12.25
CA ILE A 38 -0.15 -10.48 11.34
C ILE A 38 0.63 -11.30 10.29
N ILE A 39 1.69 -10.73 9.71
CA ILE A 39 2.54 -11.46 8.75
C ILE A 39 3.24 -12.64 9.44
N ALA A 40 3.67 -12.48 10.70
CA ALA A 40 4.27 -13.56 11.48
C ALA A 40 3.30 -14.72 11.79
N GLN A 41 1.98 -14.50 11.72
CA GLN A 41 0.99 -15.55 11.94
C GLN A 41 0.68 -16.38 10.68
N ALA A 42 0.94 -15.84 9.48
CA ALA A 42 0.65 -16.55 8.24
C ALA A 42 1.76 -17.57 7.92
N PRO A 43 1.43 -18.81 7.51
CA PRO A 43 2.44 -19.77 7.08
C PRO A 43 3.19 -19.21 5.87
N THR A 44 4.52 -19.17 5.98
CA THR A 44 5.38 -18.78 4.87
C THR A 44 5.71 -19.99 4.01
N VAL A 45 5.72 -19.81 2.70
CA VAL A 45 6.07 -20.85 1.71
C VAL A 45 7.17 -20.34 0.80
N ASN A 46 8.11 -21.19 0.42
CA ASN A 46 9.15 -20.82 -0.54
C ASN A 46 8.56 -20.76 -1.95
N LEU A 47 8.99 -19.79 -2.77
CA LEU A 47 8.55 -19.66 -4.16
C LEU A 47 8.77 -20.94 -4.99
N SER A 48 9.81 -21.72 -4.71
CA SER A 48 10.09 -22.99 -5.40
C SER A 48 9.07 -24.09 -5.11
N GLN A 49 8.36 -23.99 -3.98
CA GLN A 49 7.32 -24.95 -3.56
C GLN A 49 5.95 -24.60 -4.15
N LEU A 50 5.81 -23.41 -4.77
CA LEU A 50 4.57 -23.03 -5.42
C LEU A 50 4.36 -23.81 -6.73
N PRO A 51 3.10 -24.09 -7.10
CA PRO A 51 2.77 -24.65 -8.40
C PRO A 51 3.40 -23.85 -9.56
N PRO A 52 3.75 -24.50 -10.68
CA PRO A 52 4.30 -23.81 -11.86
C PRO A 52 3.44 -22.63 -12.33
N GLU A 53 2.11 -22.76 -12.26
CA GLU A 53 1.17 -21.72 -12.65
C GLU A 53 1.32 -20.46 -11.80
N ALA A 54 1.54 -20.61 -10.49
CA ALA A 54 1.75 -19.49 -9.58
C ALA A 54 3.08 -18.77 -9.88
N ARG A 55 4.14 -19.53 -10.14
CA ARG A 55 5.43 -18.94 -10.54
C ARG A 55 5.34 -18.20 -11.87
N ASN A 56 4.52 -18.68 -12.81
CA ASN A 56 4.26 -17.98 -14.07
C ASN A 56 3.45 -16.69 -13.83
N THR A 57 2.44 -16.72 -12.98
CA THR A 57 1.69 -15.51 -12.60
C THR A 57 2.61 -14.45 -11.98
N LEU A 58 3.55 -14.82 -11.10
CA LEU A 58 4.53 -13.88 -10.53
C LEU A 58 5.38 -13.20 -11.61
N LYS A 59 5.86 -13.96 -12.60
CA LYS A 59 6.61 -13.37 -13.72
C LYS A 59 5.77 -12.34 -14.49
N LEU A 60 4.49 -12.60 -14.69
CA LEU A 60 3.58 -11.64 -15.34
C LEU A 60 3.38 -10.39 -14.49
N ILE A 61 3.28 -10.54 -13.16
CA ILE A 61 3.19 -9.41 -12.24
C ILE A 61 4.46 -8.55 -12.33
N ASP A 62 5.64 -9.17 -12.29
CA ASP A 62 6.93 -8.49 -12.41
C ASP A 62 7.08 -7.75 -13.76
N GLN A 63 6.52 -8.31 -14.82
CA GLN A 63 6.52 -7.72 -16.17
C GLN A 63 5.44 -6.65 -16.38
N GLY A 64 4.45 -6.56 -15.50
CA GLY A 64 3.28 -5.70 -15.66
C GLY A 64 2.24 -6.22 -16.66
N GLY A 65 2.24 -7.53 -16.96
CA GLY A 65 1.33 -8.20 -17.89
C GLY A 65 1.97 -8.52 -19.25
N PRO A 66 1.15 -8.84 -20.28
CA PRO A 66 -0.30 -8.84 -20.29
C PRO A 66 -0.90 -9.94 -19.39
N PHE A 67 -2.00 -9.64 -18.69
CA PHE A 67 -2.67 -10.59 -17.81
C PHE A 67 -3.76 -11.39 -18.54
N PRO A 68 -3.93 -12.68 -18.22
CA PRO A 68 -4.89 -13.55 -18.90
C PRO A 68 -6.35 -13.16 -18.61
N TYR A 69 -6.66 -12.60 -17.43
CA TYR A 69 -8.01 -12.20 -17.06
C TYR A 69 -8.10 -10.68 -16.86
N LEU A 70 -8.07 -9.92 -17.97
CA LEU A 70 -8.01 -8.45 -18.01
C LEU A 70 -9.06 -7.72 -17.14
N GLU A 71 -10.24 -8.30 -16.94
CA GLU A 71 -11.30 -7.70 -16.13
C GLU A 71 -11.05 -7.76 -14.62
N LYS A 72 -10.16 -8.66 -14.16
CA LYS A 72 -9.97 -8.97 -12.73
C LYS A 72 -8.52 -8.90 -12.28
N ASP A 73 -7.59 -9.37 -13.10
CA ASP A 73 -6.18 -9.36 -12.77
C ASP A 73 -5.67 -7.92 -12.67
N GLY A 74 -5.08 -7.57 -11.53
CA GLY A 74 -4.65 -6.22 -11.20
C GLY A 74 -5.74 -5.33 -10.60
N SER A 75 -6.98 -5.82 -10.46
CA SER A 75 -8.05 -5.07 -9.79
C SER A 75 -7.86 -5.02 -8.27
N THR A 76 -8.47 -4.02 -7.62
CA THR A 76 -8.33 -3.80 -6.17
C THR A 76 -8.91 -4.96 -5.38
N PHE A 77 -8.09 -5.57 -4.51
CA PHE A 77 -8.57 -6.49 -3.48
C PHE A 77 -8.97 -5.70 -2.22
N PHE A 78 -10.26 -5.76 -1.86
CA PHE A 78 -10.83 -4.92 -0.81
C PHE A 78 -10.55 -5.39 0.63
N ASN A 79 -10.02 -6.60 0.83
CA ASN A 79 -9.75 -7.16 2.16
C ASN A 79 -10.94 -7.04 3.14
N ARG A 80 -12.17 -7.31 2.67
CA ARG A 80 -13.42 -7.13 3.46
C ARG A 80 -13.47 -8.02 4.70
N GLU A 81 -12.90 -9.21 4.60
CA GLU A 81 -12.79 -10.19 5.68
C GLU A 81 -11.63 -9.89 6.65
N LYS A 82 -10.79 -8.89 6.34
CA LYS A 82 -9.67 -8.43 7.19
C LYS A 82 -8.65 -9.51 7.51
N LEU A 83 -8.41 -10.41 6.56
CA LEU A 83 -7.39 -11.47 6.66
C LEU A 83 -5.97 -10.92 6.48
N LEU A 84 -5.84 -9.80 5.78
CA LEU A 84 -4.58 -9.07 5.62
C LEU A 84 -4.55 -7.83 6.53
N PRO A 85 -3.36 -7.26 6.83
CA PRO A 85 -3.26 -6.00 7.55
C PRO A 85 -4.14 -4.90 6.93
N ASN A 86 -4.75 -4.07 7.79
CA ASN A 86 -5.60 -2.97 7.34
C ASN A 86 -4.76 -1.90 6.63
N LYS A 87 -5.08 -1.63 5.36
CA LYS A 87 -4.40 -0.67 4.50
C LYS A 87 -5.43 0.20 3.76
N PRO A 88 -5.06 1.38 3.25
CA PRO A 88 -5.95 2.23 2.46
C PRO A 88 -6.54 1.49 1.24
N ASN A 89 -7.70 1.96 0.77
CA ASN A 89 -8.33 1.42 -0.43
C ASN A 89 -7.38 1.50 -1.65
N GLY A 90 -7.32 0.42 -2.45
CA GLY A 90 -6.45 0.33 -3.61
C GLY A 90 -5.02 -0.14 -3.30
N TYR A 91 -4.69 -0.40 -2.04
CA TYR A 91 -3.37 -0.89 -1.65
C TYR A 91 -3.09 -2.31 -2.18
N TYR A 92 -4.03 -3.22 -2.01
CA TYR A 92 -3.89 -4.61 -2.46
C TYR A 92 -4.48 -4.82 -3.85
N ARG A 93 -3.89 -5.72 -4.63
CA ARG A 93 -4.35 -6.09 -5.97
C ARG A 93 -4.41 -7.59 -6.11
N GLU A 94 -5.46 -8.11 -6.73
CA GLU A 94 -5.57 -9.56 -6.94
C GLU A 94 -5.08 -10.00 -8.31
N TYR A 95 -4.50 -11.20 -8.37
CA TYR A 95 -4.06 -11.84 -9.61
C TYR A 95 -4.45 -13.30 -9.65
N THR A 96 -4.97 -13.74 -10.79
CA THR A 96 -5.39 -15.12 -10.98
C THR A 96 -4.21 -16.07 -11.15
N ILE A 97 -4.26 -17.17 -10.41
CA ILE A 97 -3.40 -18.33 -10.64
C ILE A 97 -4.25 -19.38 -11.39
N PRO A 98 -3.96 -19.65 -12.67
CA PRO A 98 -4.69 -20.65 -13.45
C PRO A 98 -4.72 -22.01 -12.75
N THR A 99 -5.84 -22.70 -12.84
CA THR A 99 -5.97 -24.09 -12.37
C THR A 99 -6.05 -24.99 -13.60
N PRO A 100 -5.11 -25.94 -13.80
CA PRO A 100 -5.14 -26.83 -14.96
C PRO A 100 -6.47 -27.57 -15.09
N GLY A 101 -6.99 -27.66 -16.31
CA GLY A 101 -8.25 -28.35 -16.62
C GLY A 101 -9.53 -27.57 -16.28
N VAL A 102 -9.42 -26.36 -15.71
CA VAL A 102 -10.55 -25.49 -15.41
C VAL A 102 -10.69 -24.43 -16.49
N SER A 103 -11.90 -24.28 -17.05
CA SER A 103 -12.19 -23.30 -18.12
C SER A 103 -12.44 -21.88 -17.59
N HIS A 104 -12.83 -21.75 -16.32
CA HIS A 104 -12.99 -20.48 -15.63
C HIS A 104 -11.75 -20.12 -14.80
N ARG A 105 -11.76 -18.96 -14.15
CA ARG A 105 -10.62 -18.40 -13.38
C ARG A 105 -10.15 -19.26 -12.19
N GLY A 106 -10.85 -20.34 -11.85
CA GLY A 106 -10.62 -21.10 -10.61
C GLY A 106 -10.75 -20.24 -9.34
N ALA A 107 -10.16 -20.70 -8.23
CA ALA A 107 -10.22 -20.02 -6.92
C ALA A 107 -8.85 -19.56 -6.37
N ARG A 108 -7.74 -19.88 -7.06
CA ARG A 108 -6.38 -19.60 -6.59
C ARG A 108 -5.95 -18.17 -6.96
N ARG A 109 -5.46 -17.38 -6.00
CA ARG A 109 -5.09 -15.97 -6.22
C ARG A 109 -3.80 -15.59 -5.49
N PHE A 110 -3.09 -14.60 -6.02
CA PHE A 110 -2.21 -13.72 -5.25
C PHE A 110 -2.94 -12.43 -4.89
N VAL A 111 -2.53 -11.80 -3.78
CA VAL A 111 -3.02 -10.51 -3.28
C VAL A 111 -1.85 -9.68 -2.77
#